data_AF-A0A7G5EGW0-F1
#
_entry.id   AF-A0A7G5EGW0-F1
#
_cell.length_a   1.000
_cell.length_b   1.000
_cell.length_c   1.000
_cell.angle_alpha   90.00
_cell.angle_beta   90.00
_cell.angle_gamma   90.00
#
_symmetry.space_group_name_H-M   'P 1'
#
loop_
_entity.id
_entity.type
_entity.pdbx_description
1 polymer ?
#
loop_
_entity_poly.entity_id
_entity_poly.type
_entity_poly.pdbx_seq_one_letter_code
_entity_poly.pdbx_strand_id
1 'polypeptide(L)'
;MDQQAFESPTMVFCHACAKPLHLSAVACPSCGAAQRKSEALDAGESEKSKVTAGVLALLLGGLGIHKFYTGAWGWGIVYILLCWTYVPGLIAVVEGIRYLVLSKQEFARKAAAMQGPFAWLW
;
A
#
# COMPACT_ATOMS: atom_id res chain seq x y z
N MET A 1 -15.77 -31.45 14.39
CA MET A 1 -15.48 -31.28 12.95
C MET A 1 -15.87 -29.84 12.70
N ASP A 2 -14.98 -28.86 12.82
CA ASP A 2 -13.70 -28.74 12.11
C ASP A 2 -12.61 -28.12 13.00
N GLN A 3 -11.48 -28.81 13.07
CA GLN A 3 -10.26 -28.35 13.70
C GLN A 3 -9.73 -27.17 12.87
N GLN A 4 -9.82 -25.96 13.39
CA GLN A 4 -9.05 -24.84 12.87
C GLN A 4 -7.58 -25.16 13.12
N ALA A 5 -6.92 -25.70 12.09
CA ALA A 5 -5.48 -25.72 11.99
C ALA A 5 -4.99 -24.27 12.06
N PHE A 6 -4.58 -23.83 13.25
CA PHE A 6 -3.66 -22.71 13.38
C PHE A 6 -2.34 -23.19 12.78
N GLU A 7 -2.21 -23.01 11.46
CA GLU A 7 -0.99 -23.30 10.73
C GLU A 7 0.13 -22.49 11.37
N SER A 8 0.99 -23.20 12.10
CA SER A 8 2.04 -22.63 12.91
C SER A 8 3.00 -21.86 11.99
N PRO A 9 3.20 -20.55 12.22
CA PRO A 9 4.06 -19.75 11.36
C PRO A 9 5.48 -20.31 11.38
N THR A 10 6.08 -20.35 10.20
CA THR A 10 7.42 -20.84 9.93
C THR A 10 8.43 -20.24 10.93
N MET A 11 9.19 -21.08 11.63
CA MET A 11 10.28 -20.59 12.49
C MET A 11 11.39 -20.00 11.61
N VAL A 12 11.91 -18.84 12.01
CA VAL A 12 13.07 -18.21 11.37
C VAL A 12 14.21 -18.12 12.36
N PHE A 13 15.44 -18.11 11.87
CA PHE A 13 16.61 -17.98 12.71
C PHE A 13 17.02 -16.52 12.86
N CYS A 14 17.48 -16.16 14.06
CA CYS A 14 18.07 -14.86 14.32
C CYS A 14 19.31 -14.63 13.44
N HIS A 15 19.36 -13.51 12.71
CA HIS A 15 20.52 -13.17 11.84
C HIS A 15 21.80 -12.88 12.63
N ALA A 16 21.70 -12.57 13.93
CA ALA A 16 22.85 -12.25 14.78
C ALA A 16 23.34 -13.45 15.61
N CYS A 17 22.42 -14.23 16.19
CA CYS A 17 22.77 -15.29 17.15
C CYS A 17 22.30 -16.70 16.75
N ALA A 18 21.68 -16.85 15.57
CA ALA A 18 21.23 -18.12 15.00
C ALA A 18 20.26 -18.96 15.86
N LYS A 19 19.62 -18.37 16.89
CA LYS A 19 18.59 -19.06 17.67
C LYS A 19 17.24 -19.05 16.93
N PRO A 20 16.43 -20.10 17.08
CA PRO A 20 15.09 -20.15 16.49
C PRO A 20 14.21 -19.07 17.12
N LEU A 21 13.46 -18.38 16.27
CA LEU A 21 12.56 -17.30 16.62
C LEU A 21 11.24 -17.48 15.89
N HIS A 22 10.20 -16.94 16.51
CA HIS A 22 8.90 -16.84 15.89
C HIS A 22 8.93 -15.80 14.75
N LEU A 23 8.21 -16.06 13.66
CA LEU A 23 8.17 -15.21 12.46
C LEU A 23 7.74 -13.75 12.72
N SER A 24 7.05 -13.50 13.84
CA SER A 24 6.58 -12.18 14.27
C SER A 24 7.49 -11.48 15.31
N ALA A 25 8.60 -12.08 15.71
CA ALA A 25 9.47 -11.50 16.72
C ALA A 25 10.17 -10.23 16.18
N VAL A 26 9.91 -9.07 16.79
CA VAL A 26 10.51 -7.77 16.40
C VAL A 26 11.97 -7.66 16.87
N ALA A 27 12.31 -8.31 17.99
CA ALA A 27 13.66 -8.38 18.51
C ALA A 27 13.94 -9.79 19.04
N CYS A 28 15.18 -10.24 18.90
CA CYS A 28 15.61 -11.52 19.47
C CYS A 28 15.70 -11.39 21.01
N PRO A 29 14.95 -12.16 21.81
CA PRO A 29 15.03 -12.09 23.27
C PRO A 29 16.38 -12.61 23.81
N SER A 30 17.15 -13.36 23.03
CA SER A 30 18.45 -13.88 23.43
C SER A 30 19.63 -12.93 23.18
N CYS A 31 19.58 -12.07 22.17
CA CYS A 31 20.71 -11.20 21.82
C CYS A 31 20.34 -9.74 21.60
N GLY A 32 19.06 -9.37 21.68
CA GLY A 32 18.58 -8.01 21.49
C GLY A 32 18.61 -7.49 20.05
N ALA A 33 19.14 -8.26 19.08
CA ALA A 33 19.18 -7.83 17.69
C ALA A 33 17.76 -7.65 17.15
N ALA A 34 17.47 -6.47 16.59
CA ALA A 34 16.24 -6.22 15.87
C ALA A 34 16.14 -7.19 14.69
N GLN A 35 14.99 -7.85 14.55
CA GLN A 35 14.71 -8.74 13.44
C GLN A 35 13.85 -8.03 12.42
N ARG A 36 14.08 -8.32 11.14
CA ARG A 36 13.21 -7.79 10.08
C ARG A 36 11.81 -8.39 10.27
N LYS A 37 10.79 -7.55 10.37
CA LYS A 37 9.38 -8.00 10.32
C LYS A 37 9.21 -8.77 9.01
N SER A 38 8.76 -10.01 9.11
CA SER A 38 8.52 -10.81 7.91
C SER A 38 7.38 -10.16 7.13
N GLU A 39 7.62 -9.88 5.85
CA GLU A 39 6.68 -9.22 4.94
C GLU A 39 5.34 -9.99 4.84
N ALA A 40 5.34 -11.27 5.23
CA ALA A 40 4.14 -12.11 5.34
C ALA A 40 3.15 -11.66 6.42
N LEU A 41 3.61 -11.04 7.52
CA LEU A 41 2.72 -10.50 8.57
C LEU A 41 2.31 -9.04 8.33
N ASP A 42 2.93 -8.34 7.38
CA ASP A 42 2.72 -6.91 7.11
C ASP A 42 2.01 -6.62 5.78
N ALA A 43 1.45 -7.63 5.14
CA ALA A 43 0.59 -7.45 3.95
C ALA A 43 -0.72 -6.67 4.23
N GLY A 44 -0.85 -6.07 5.43
CA GLY A 44 -1.97 -5.26 5.88
C GLY A 44 -1.70 -3.75 6.00
N GLU A 45 -0.44 -3.30 6.12
CA GLU A 45 -0.14 -1.89 6.36
C GLU A 45 0.89 -1.34 5.36
N SER A 46 0.42 -1.08 4.15
CA SER A 46 0.93 0.12 3.48
C SER A 46 0.25 1.30 4.17
N GLU A 47 1.02 2.26 4.71
CA GLU A 47 0.52 3.50 5.33
C GLU A 47 -0.60 4.18 4.50
N LYS A 48 -0.63 3.93 3.19
CA LYS A 48 -1.67 4.35 2.26
C LYS A 48 -2.60 3.19 1.92
N SER A 49 -3.82 3.25 2.41
CA SER A 49 -4.85 2.25 2.16
C SER A 49 -5.35 2.31 0.71
N LYS A 50 -5.20 1.20 -0.02
CA LYS A 50 -5.72 1.00 -1.39
C LYS A 50 -7.19 1.40 -1.53
N VAL A 51 -8.01 0.99 -0.56
CA VAL A 51 -9.44 1.28 -0.54
C VAL A 51 -9.68 2.78 -0.42
N THR A 52 -8.96 3.46 0.46
CA THR A 52 -9.01 4.92 0.61
C THR A 52 -8.63 5.61 -0.69
N ALA A 53 -7.56 5.18 -1.37
CA ALA A 53 -7.17 5.74 -2.66
C ALA A 53 -8.25 5.56 -3.74
N GLY A 54 -8.88 4.38 -3.81
CA GLY A 54 -9.97 4.11 -4.75
C GLY A 54 -11.25 4.89 -4.45
N VAL A 55 -11.65 4.99 -3.17
CA VAL A 55 -12.83 5.75 -2.75
C VAL A 55 -12.63 7.25 -2.97
N LEU A 56 -11.44 7.79 -2.65
CA LEU A 56 -11.10 9.18 -2.96
C LEU A 56 -11.14 9.45 -4.47
N ALA A 57 -10.69 8.50 -5.28
CA ALA A 57 -10.73 8.64 -6.74
C ALA A 57 -12.17 8.64 -7.29
N LEU A 58 -13.09 7.86 -6.70
CA LEU A 58 -14.49 7.83 -7.14
C LEU A 58 -15.32 9.02 -6.66
N LEU A 59 -15.11 9.48 -5.42
CA LEU A 59 -15.90 10.56 -4.84
C LEU A 59 -15.30 11.95 -5.09
N LEU A 60 -13.97 12.08 -5.02
CA LEU A 60 -13.23 13.35 -5.12
C LEU A 60 -12.32 13.38 -6.37
N GLY A 61 -12.55 12.48 -7.32
CA GLY A 61 -11.75 12.33 -8.54
C GLY A 61 -11.74 13.55 -9.45
N GLY A 62 -12.88 14.22 -9.58
CA GLY A 62 -12.99 15.45 -10.37
C GLY A 62 -12.14 16.60 -9.85
N LEU A 63 -11.79 16.58 -8.55
CA LEU A 63 -10.89 17.55 -7.91
C LEU A 63 -9.42 17.13 -7.94
N GLY A 64 -9.12 15.86 -8.26
CA GLY A 64 -7.75 15.33 -8.28
C GLY A 64 -7.13 15.04 -6.91
N ILE A 65 -7.93 15.01 -5.84
CA ILE A 65 -7.45 14.81 -4.45
C ILE A 65 -6.81 13.43 -4.26
N HIS A 66 -7.27 12.43 -5.02
CA HIS A 66 -6.68 11.09 -5.03
C HIS A 66 -5.22 11.08 -5.49
N LYS A 67 -4.80 11.99 -6.39
CA LYS A 67 -3.41 12.10 -6.84
C LYS A 67 -2.49 12.63 -5.74
N PHE A 68 -2.95 13.58 -4.93
CA PHE A 68 -2.24 14.05 -3.74
C PHE A 68 -2.06 12.93 -2.71
N TYR A 69 -3.07 12.09 -2.52
CA TYR A 69 -2.98 10.92 -1.63
C TYR A 69 -1.92 9.92 -2.09
N THR A 70 -1.79 9.70 -3.39
CA THR A 70 -0.79 8.79 -3.97
C THR A 70 0.63 9.36 -4.06
N GLY A 71 0.83 10.66 -3.79
CA GLY A 71 2.15 11.33 -3.88
C GLY A 71 2.42 12.05 -5.21
N ALA A 72 1.51 11.97 -6.18
CA ALA A 72 1.59 12.61 -7.49
C ALA A 72 1.00 14.03 -7.48
N TRP A 73 1.58 14.91 -6.66
CA TRP A 73 1.04 16.26 -6.41
C TRP A 73 0.97 17.16 -7.65
N GLY A 74 1.88 17.00 -8.61
CA GLY A 74 1.88 17.77 -9.87
C GLY A 74 0.66 17.45 -10.72
N TRP A 75 0.28 16.18 -10.84
CA TRP A 75 -0.97 15.79 -11.50
C TRP A 75 -2.21 16.25 -10.73
N GLY A 76 -2.15 16.29 -9.40
CA GLY A 76 -3.22 16.86 -8.57
C GLY A 76 -3.52 18.33 -8.92
N ILE A 77 -2.48 19.16 -9.09
CA ILE A 77 -2.65 20.57 -9.50
C ILE A 77 -3.27 20.66 -10.89
N VAL A 78 -2.80 19.84 -11.84
CA VAL A 78 -3.35 19.80 -13.21
C VAL A 78 -4.85 19.46 -13.19
N TYR A 79 -5.27 18.50 -12.36
CA TYR A 79 -6.67 18.12 -12.21
C TYR A 79 -7.53 19.25 -11.63
N ILE A 80 -7.00 20.00 -10.66
CA ILE A 80 -7.70 21.18 -10.10
C ILE A 80 -7.89 22.26 -11.18
N LEU A 81 -6.87 22.53 -12.00
CA LEU A 81 -6.96 23.52 -13.08
C LEU A 81 -7.93 23.08 -14.20
N LEU A 82 -8.01 21.78 -14.47
CA LEU A 82 -8.90 21.20 -15.48
C LEU A 82 -10.28 20.80 -14.94
N CYS A 83 -10.56 20.99 -13.65
CA CYS A 83 -11.81 20.59 -12.96
C CYS A 83 -13.08 20.99 -13.72
N TRP A 84 -13.11 22.20 -14.30
CA TRP A 84 -14.24 22.73 -15.07
C TRP A 84 -14.50 22.04 -16.41
N THR A 85 -13.57 21.22 -16.91
CA THR A 85 -13.73 20.48 -18.18
C THR A 85 -14.43 19.14 -18.02
N TYR A 86 -14.70 18.68 -16.79
CA TYR A 86 -15.21 17.35 -16.44
C TYR A 86 -14.33 16.15 -16.87
N VAL A 87 -13.34 16.36 -17.76
CA VAL A 87 -12.35 15.37 -18.19
C VAL A 87 -11.60 14.73 -17.01
N PRO A 88 -11.15 15.47 -15.97
CA PRO A 88 -10.47 14.88 -14.82
C PRO A 88 -11.33 13.88 -14.06
N GLY A 89 -12.65 14.09 -14.03
CA GLY A 89 -13.61 13.19 -13.40
C GLY A 89 -13.67 11.83 -14.10
N LEU A 90 -13.73 11.80 -15.42
CA LEU A 90 -13.74 10.55 -16.20
C LEU A 90 -12.45 9.75 -16.00
N ILE A 91 -11.29 10.41 -16.05
CA ILE A 91 -10.00 9.74 -15.84
C ILE A 91 -9.89 9.21 -14.41
N ALA A 92 -10.35 9.98 -13.42
CA ALA A 92 -10.32 9.56 -12.03
C ALA A 92 -11.22 8.35 -11.74
N VAL A 93 -12.35 8.21 -12.43
CA VAL A 93 -13.18 7.01 -12.33
C VAL A 93 -12.44 5.77 -12.85
N VAL A 94 -11.76 5.89 -14.00
CA VAL A 94 -10.96 4.78 -14.56
C VAL A 94 -9.80 4.40 -13.63
N GLU A 95 -9.08 5.41 -13.10
CA GLU A 95 -8.02 5.18 -12.12
C GLU A 95 -8.54 4.59 -10.81
N GLY A 96 -9.68 5.06 -10.31
CA GLY A 96 -10.32 4.54 -9.11
C GLY A 96 -10.70 3.07 -9.24
N ILE A 97 -11.32 2.68 -10.37
CA ILE A 97 -11.62 1.28 -10.67
C ILE A 97 -10.33 0.46 -10.73
N ARG A 98 -9.27 0.96 -11.39
CA ARG A 98 -7.98 0.27 -11.44
C ARG A 98 -7.38 0.08 -10.05
N TYR A 99 -7.42 1.11 -9.19
CA TYR A 99 -6.94 1.03 -7.82
C TYR A 99 -7.72 0.01 -7.02
N LEU A 100 -9.02 -0.19 -7.28
CA LEU A 100 -9.83 -1.22 -6.64
C LEU A 100 -9.54 -2.63 -7.16
N VAL A 101 -9.20 -2.78 -8.45
CA VAL A 101 -8.89 -4.08 -9.07
C VAL A 101 -7.46 -4.56 -8.74
N LEU A 102 -6.49 -3.66 -8.57
CA LEU A 102 -5.09 -4.03 -8.28
C LEU A 102 -4.96 -4.86 -7.00
N SER A 103 -4.10 -5.88 -6.95
CA SER A 103 -3.89 -6.60 -5.68
C SER A 103 -3.27 -5.68 -4.62
N LYS A 104 -3.54 -5.93 -3.32
CA LYS A 104 -3.03 -5.07 -2.22
C LYS A 104 -1.49 -4.96 -2.25
N GLN A 105 -0.80 -6.06 -2.56
CA GLN A 105 0.65 -6.11 -2.65
C GLN A 105 1.19 -5.32 -3.85
N GLU A 106 0.55 -5.44 -5.01
CA GLU A 106 0.95 -4.66 -6.19
C GLU A 106 0.68 -3.18 -6.02
N PHE A 107 -0.43 -2.81 -5.36
CA PHE A 107 -0.72 -1.43 -5.03
C PHE A 107 0.35 -0.87 -4.10
N ALA A 108 0.70 -1.57 -3.02
CA ALA A 108 1.74 -1.14 -2.09
C ALA A 108 3.09 -0.92 -2.80
N ARG A 109 3.48 -1.85 -3.68
CA ARG A 109 4.71 -1.73 -4.47
C ARG A 109 4.69 -0.51 -5.39
N LYS A 110 3.59 -0.31 -6.14
CA LYS A 110 3.48 0.83 -7.06
C LYS A 110 3.30 2.17 -6.33
N ALA A 111 2.59 2.19 -5.21
CA ALA A 111 2.41 3.37 -4.37
C ALA A 111 3.73 3.81 -3.71
N ALA A 112 4.58 2.87 -3.28
CA ALA A 112 5.91 3.18 -2.79
C ALA A 112 6.81 3.79 -3.89
N ALA A 113 6.64 3.39 -5.15
CA ALA A 113 7.35 3.95 -6.29
C ALA A 113 6.79 5.31 -6.78
N MET A 114 5.60 5.73 -6.32
CA MET A 114 4.85 6.90 -6.83
C MET A 114 5.17 8.24 -6.15
N GLN A 115 6.32 8.37 -5.49
CA GLN A 115 6.69 9.57 -4.72
C GLN A 115 7.22 10.75 -5.56
N GLY A 116 6.77 10.92 -6.81
CA GLY A 116 7.23 11.98 -7.72
C GLY A 116 6.13 12.93 -8.20
N PRO A 117 6.43 14.20 -8.54
CA PRO A 117 5.44 15.21 -8.94
C PRO A 117 4.57 14.79 -10.12
N PHE A 118 5.16 14.10 -11.10
CA PHE A 118 4.49 13.61 -12.31
C PHE A 118 4.38 12.09 -12.36
N ALA A 119 4.49 11.42 -11.20
CA ALA A 119 4.36 9.97 -11.14
C ALA A 119 2.97 9.56 -11.65
N TRP A 120 2.96 8.65 -12.61
CA TRP A 120 1.73 8.12 -13.21
C TRP A 120 1.67 6.62 -12.99
N LEU A 121 0.54 6.14 -12.49
CA LEU A 121 0.36 4.72 -12.24
C LEU A 121 -0.09 4.01 -13.53
N TRP A 122 0.89 3.58 -14.34
CA TRP A 122 0.69 2.54 -15.34
C TRP A 122 1.38 1.24 -14.92
#